data_AF-A0A398DC18-F1
#
_entry.id   AF-A0A398DC18-F1
#
_cell.length_a   1.000
_cell.length_b   1.000
_cell.length_c   1.000
_cell.angle_alpha   90.00
_cell.angle_beta   90.00
_cell.angle_gamma   90.00
#
_symmetry.space_group_name_H-M   'P 1'
#
loop_
_entity.id
_entity.type
_entity.pdbx_description
1 polymer ?
#
loop_
_entity_poly.entity_id
_entity_poly.type
_entity_poly.pdbx_seq_one_letter_code
_entity_poly.pdbx_strand_id
1 'polypeptide(L)'
;MRHMHVSSKTKKFLFIIIPVIAIFSVALLLWRPWYTPKPYSSLPPDPWARLQYAHSELQESQKLADSGKRADLLDPRKTLSSFIATDASGEGSFDLRPQFSNLNITHVQSIQDYGKDPKNGDRLFLVTFSEQTNVVVFRLRQLLGTEPTKIWSVLGYLITSSSSSRASYSTSWQESDGPFISGL
;
A
#
# COMPACT_ATOMS: atom_id res chain seq x y z
N MET A 1 29.90 34.06 -55.79
CA MET A 1 30.19 32.98 -54.82
C MET A 1 31.31 33.42 -53.91
N ARG A 2 31.01 33.82 -52.66
CA ARG A 2 32.05 34.24 -51.70
C ARG A 2 32.71 32.99 -51.12
N HIS A 3 33.93 32.69 -51.53
CA HIS A 3 34.77 31.69 -50.86
C HIS A 3 35.13 32.23 -49.48
N MET A 4 34.55 31.62 -48.45
CA MET A 4 34.82 31.95 -47.06
C MET A 4 36.26 31.52 -46.75
N HIS A 5 37.18 32.48 -46.74
CA HIS A 5 38.61 32.22 -46.52
C HIS A 5 38.85 31.97 -45.03
N VAL A 6 38.68 30.72 -44.61
CA VAL A 6 38.93 30.28 -43.23
C VAL A 6 40.43 30.33 -42.98
N SER A 7 40.86 31.26 -42.12
CA SER A 7 42.23 31.41 -41.66
C SER A 7 42.80 30.09 -41.13
N SER A 8 44.08 29.81 -41.37
CA SER A 8 44.75 28.57 -40.97
C SER A 8 44.68 28.32 -39.46
N LYS A 9 44.58 29.37 -38.65
CA LYS A 9 44.35 29.30 -37.20
C LYS A 9 42.96 28.76 -36.86
N THR A 10 41.94 29.19 -37.61
CA THR A 10 40.55 28.73 -37.45
C THR A 10 40.37 27.28 -37.90
N LYS A 11 41.09 26.83 -38.94
CA LYS A 11 41.13 25.40 -39.33
C LYS A 11 41.71 24.52 -38.22
N LYS A 12 42.83 24.93 -37.61
CA LYS A 12 43.44 24.19 -36.48
C LYS A 12 42.50 24.10 -35.28
N PHE A 13 41.79 25.19 -34.98
CA PHE A 13 40.80 25.21 -33.90
C PHE A 13 39.62 24.27 -34.18
N LEU A 14 39.14 24.24 -35.43
CA LEU A 14 38.07 23.34 -35.86
C LEU A 14 38.47 21.86 -35.74
N PHE A 15 39.72 21.54 -36.12
CA PHE A 15 40.27 20.19 -36.00
C PHE A 15 40.39 19.68 -34.56
N ILE A 16 40.45 20.58 -33.57
CA ILE A 16 40.49 20.23 -32.15
C ILE A 16 39.06 20.13 -31.58
N ILE A 17 38.17 21.04 -31.98
CA ILE A 17 36.80 21.08 -31.44
C ILE A 17 35.98 19.88 -31.89
N ILE A 18 36.07 19.47 -33.16
CA ILE A 18 35.29 18.34 -33.70
C ILE A 18 35.51 17.04 -32.92
N PRO A 19 36.76 16.57 -32.67
CA PRO A 19 36.98 15.35 -31.91
C PRO A 19 36.56 15.49 -30.45
N VAL A 20 36.71 16.67 -29.84
CA VAL A 20 36.24 16.92 -28.46
C VAL A 20 34.73 16.77 -28.37
N ILE A 21 33.97 17.36 -29.29
CA ILE A 21 32.51 17.23 -29.33
C ILE A 21 32.11 15.77 -29.57
N ALA A 22 32.76 15.07 -30.51
CA ALA A 22 32.46 13.66 -30.79
C ALA A 22 32.69 12.77 -29.55
N ILE A 23 33.81 12.95 -28.85
CA ILE A 23 34.10 12.22 -27.60
C ILE A 23 33.08 12.58 -26.52
N PHE A 24 32.73 13.85 -26.37
CA PHE A 24 31.75 14.29 -25.38
C PHE A 24 30.35 13.74 -25.67
N SER A 25 29.94 13.68 -26.94
CA SER A 25 28.68 13.07 -27.37
C SER A 25 28.66 11.56 -27.10
N VAL A 26 29.74 10.85 -27.38
CA VAL A 26 29.86 9.40 -27.08
C VAL A 26 29.87 9.18 -25.57
N ALA A 27 30.58 10.01 -24.81
CA ALA A 27 30.59 9.96 -23.36
C ALA A 27 29.19 10.22 -22.77
N LEU A 28 28.42 11.18 -23.29
CA LEU A 28 27.04 11.43 -22.88
C LEU A 28 26.08 10.29 -23.25
N LEU A 29 26.29 9.64 -24.40
CA LEU A 29 25.50 8.46 -24.80
C LEU A 29 25.82 7.23 -23.96
N LEU A 30 27.09 7.04 -23.58
CA LEU A 30 27.56 5.97 -22.70
C LEU A 30 27.26 6.26 -21.22
N TRP A 31 27.16 7.54 -20.85
CA TRP A 31 26.61 8.03 -19.58
C TRP A 31 25.09 7.91 -19.57
N ARG A 32 24.55 6.77 -20.04
CA ARG A 32 23.25 6.35 -19.55
C ARG A 32 23.43 6.17 -18.03
N PRO A 33 22.71 6.92 -17.19
CA PRO A 33 22.75 6.66 -15.77
C PRO A 33 22.25 5.23 -15.62
N TRP A 34 23.08 4.35 -15.08
CA TRP A 34 22.68 3.03 -14.57
C TRP A 34 21.68 3.13 -13.40
N TYR A 35 21.07 4.30 -13.23
CA TYR A 35 19.91 4.61 -12.45
C TYR A 35 18.70 4.78 -13.38
N THR A 36 18.42 3.77 -14.19
CA THR A 36 17.02 3.47 -14.48
C THR A 36 16.52 2.81 -13.20
N PRO A 37 15.79 3.51 -12.30
CA PRO A 37 15.15 2.80 -11.20
C PRO A 37 14.38 1.66 -11.85
N LYS A 38 14.65 0.43 -11.40
CA LYS A 38 13.94 -0.76 -11.88
C LYS A 38 12.46 -0.37 -11.92
N PRO A 39 11.74 -0.60 -13.04
CA PRO A 39 10.32 -0.33 -13.05
C PRO A 39 9.73 -1.04 -11.83
N TYR A 40 8.91 -0.33 -11.05
CA TYR A 40 8.26 -0.82 -9.84
C TYR A 40 7.52 -2.17 -10.06
N SER A 41 7.37 -2.59 -11.31
CA SER A 41 6.86 -3.87 -11.81
C SER A 41 7.63 -5.14 -11.40
N SER A 42 8.78 -5.05 -10.72
CA SER A 42 9.51 -6.23 -10.22
C SER A 42 9.15 -6.65 -8.79
N LEU A 43 8.34 -5.85 -8.10
CA LEU A 43 7.71 -6.26 -6.86
C LEU A 43 6.40 -6.98 -7.22
N PRO A 44 6.12 -8.16 -6.62
CA PRO A 44 4.81 -8.78 -6.79
C PRO A 44 3.72 -7.75 -6.40
N PRO A 45 2.59 -7.71 -7.12
CA PRO A 45 1.52 -6.76 -6.83
C PRO A 45 1.11 -6.90 -5.36
N ASP A 46 0.96 -5.77 -4.67
CA ASP A 46 0.47 -5.75 -3.29
C ASP A 46 -0.87 -6.50 -3.26
N PRO A 47 -0.96 -7.65 -2.55
CA PRO A 47 -2.16 -8.47 -2.56
C PRO A 47 -3.32 -7.77 -1.83
N TRP A 48 -3.05 -6.70 -1.08
CA TRP A 48 -4.04 -5.95 -0.35
C TRP A 48 -4.84 -5.01 -1.26
N ALA A 49 -6.16 -5.11 -1.18
CA ALA A 49 -7.04 -4.06 -1.67
C ALA A 49 -6.81 -2.79 -0.84
N ARG A 50 -6.61 -1.65 -1.50
CA ARG A 50 -6.28 -0.38 -0.86
C ARG A 50 -7.50 0.52 -0.78
N LEU A 51 -7.79 1.02 0.42
CA LEU A 51 -8.79 2.05 0.64
C LEU A 51 -8.08 3.39 0.83
N GLN A 52 -8.53 4.40 0.09
CA GLN A 52 -7.96 5.74 0.11
C GLN A 52 -8.98 6.71 0.69
N TYR A 53 -8.54 7.53 1.63
CA TYR A 53 -9.37 8.56 2.25
C TYR A 53 -8.86 9.93 1.87
N ALA A 54 -9.77 10.87 1.63
CA ALA A 54 -9.38 12.26 1.52
C ALA A 54 -9.00 12.79 2.90
N HIS A 55 -8.01 13.69 2.96
CA HIS A 55 -7.57 14.27 4.23
C HIS A 55 -8.72 15.02 4.94
N SER A 56 -9.61 15.67 4.18
CA SER A 56 -10.80 16.35 4.70
C SER A 56 -11.78 15.40 5.39
N GLU A 57 -12.00 14.20 4.82
CA GLU A 57 -12.89 13.19 5.39
C GLU A 57 -12.35 12.66 6.72
N LEU A 58 -11.04 12.47 6.81
CA LEU A 58 -10.38 12.06 8.05
C LEU A 58 -10.54 13.14 9.13
N GLN A 59 -10.32 14.41 8.77
CA GLN A 59 -10.49 15.52 9.71
C GLN A 59 -11.93 15.66 10.20
N GLU A 60 -12.91 15.48 9.32
CA GLU A 60 -14.33 15.50 9.70
C GLU A 60 -14.66 14.34 10.65
N SER A 61 -14.19 13.13 10.31
CA SER A 61 -14.35 11.95 11.15
C SER A 61 -13.72 12.13 12.53
N GLN A 62 -12.55 12.79 12.60
CA GLN A 62 -11.91 13.13 13.86
C GLN A 62 -12.74 14.13 14.68
N LYS A 63 -13.28 15.18 14.06
CA LYS A 63 -14.19 16.12 14.74
C LYS A 63 -15.44 15.43 15.29
N LEU A 64 -15.98 14.45 14.56
CA LEU A 64 -17.12 13.65 15.01
C LEU A 64 -16.75 12.75 16.19
N ALA A 65 -15.54 12.19 16.19
CA ALA A 65 -15.03 11.41 17.33
C ALA A 65 -14.78 12.30 18.56
N ASP A 66 -14.15 13.46 18.37
CA ASP A 66 -13.86 14.44 19.43
C ASP A 66 -15.14 14.98 20.07
N SER A 67 -16.21 15.16 19.28
CA SER A 67 -17.54 15.55 19.78
C SER A 67 -18.35 14.39 20.37
N GLY A 68 -17.78 13.18 20.43
CA GLY A 68 -18.41 11.98 20.98
C GLY A 68 -19.45 11.32 20.06
N LYS A 69 -19.81 11.93 18.93
CA LYS A 69 -20.79 11.39 17.96
C LYS A 69 -20.30 10.12 17.27
N ARG A 70 -18.98 9.99 17.09
CA ARG A 70 -18.30 8.83 16.50
C ARG A 70 -17.20 8.29 17.40
N ALA A 71 -17.50 8.12 18.69
CA ALA A 71 -16.56 7.55 19.65
C ALA A 71 -16.18 6.09 19.32
N ASP A 72 -16.96 5.41 18.48
CA ASP A 72 -16.62 4.11 17.90
C ASP A 72 -15.30 4.15 17.12
N LEU A 73 -14.96 5.28 16.50
CA LEU A 73 -13.76 5.41 15.68
C LEU A 73 -12.45 5.41 16.48
N LEU A 74 -12.52 5.59 17.81
CA LEU A 74 -11.37 5.59 18.70
C LEU A 74 -10.91 4.18 19.08
N ASP A 75 -11.79 3.18 18.91
CA ASP A 75 -11.47 1.78 19.15
C ASP A 75 -11.39 1.03 17.80
N PRO A 76 -10.27 0.38 17.48
CA PRO A 76 -10.07 -0.22 16.15
C PRO A 76 -11.08 -1.33 15.85
N ARG A 77 -11.52 -2.09 16.86
CA ARG A 77 -12.51 -3.16 16.65
C ARG A 77 -13.88 -2.57 16.34
N LYS A 78 -14.31 -1.55 17.09
CA LYS A 78 -15.56 -0.83 16.83
C LYS A 78 -15.54 -0.09 15.49
N THR A 79 -14.43 0.53 15.12
CA THR A 79 -14.22 1.13 13.79
C THR A 79 -14.48 0.11 12.70
N LEU A 80 -13.87 -1.07 12.80
CA LEU A 80 -14.03 -2.13 11.80
C LEU A 80 -15.47 -2.63 11.73
N SER A 81 -16.11 -2.88 12.87
CA SER A 81 -17.51 -3.30 12.91
C SER A 81 -18.44 -2.26 12.29
N SER A 82 -18.26 -0.98 12.61
CA SER A 82 -19.05 0.10 12.00
C SER A 82 -18.79 0.21 10.50
N PHE A 83 -17.54 0.09 10.07
CA PHE A 83 -17.18 0.14 8.65
C PHE A 83 -17.89 -0.95 7.85
N ILE A 84 -17.85 -2.20 8.33
CA ILE A 84 -18.52 -3.33 7.67
C ILE A 84 -20.04 -3.14 7.68
N ALA A 85 -20.62 -2.69 8.79
CA ALA A 85 -22.06 -2.46 8.89
C ALA A 85 -22.56 -1.36 7.95
N THR A 86 -21.83 -0.24 7.84
CA THR A 86 -22.15 0.86 6.93
C THR A 86 -22.01 0.46 5.46
N ASP A 87 -21.02 -0.35 5.12
CA ASP A 87 -20.89 -0.87 3.76
C ASP A 87 -21.99 -1.88 3.43
N ALA A 88 -22.33 -2.77 4.37
CA ALA A 88 -23.42 -3.73 4.23
C ALA A 88 -24.81 -3.08 4.07
N SER A 89 -25.04 -1.89 4.66
CA SER A 89 -26.28 -1.12 4.46
C SER A 89 -26.34 -0.40 3.12
N GLY A 90 -25.24 -0.38 2.35
CA GLY A 90 -25.14 0.34 1.08
C GLY A 90 -24.88 1.85 1.23
N GLU A 91 -24.61 2.32 2.44
CA GLU A 91 -24.27 3.72 2.74
C GLU A 91 -22.74 3.95 2.79
N GLY A 92 -21.95 2.90 2.57
CA GLY A 92 -20.49 2.94 2.59
C GLY A 92 -19.89 3.70 1.41
N SER A 93 -18.83 4.46 1.67
CA SER A 93 -18.11 5.26 0.66
C SER A 93 -17.33 4.41 -0.36
N PHE A 94 -17.07 3.14 -0.08
CA PHE A 94 -16.20 2.28 -0.90
C PHE A 94 -16.94 1.20 -1.69
N ASP A 95 -18.25 1.03 -1.46
CA ASP A 95 -19.09 -0.04 -2.00
C ASP A 95 -18.35 -1.36 -2.18
N LEU A 96 -18.12 -2.09 -1.09
CA LEU A 96 -17.38 -3.35 -1.15
C LEU A 96 -18.25 -4.51 -1.67
N ARG A 97 -19.58 -4.34 -1.79
CA ARG A 97 -20.51 -5.38 -2.23
C ARG A 97 -20.11 -6.11 -3.52
N PRO A 98 -19.52 -5.47 -4.56
CA PRO A 98 -19.07 -6.19 -5.75
C PRO A 98 -17.89 -7.13 -5.46
N GLN A 99 -16.93 -6.70 -4.63
CA GLN A 99 -15.76 -7.50 -4.26
C GLN A 99 -16.11 -8.61 -3.27
N PHE A 100 -17.15 -8.36 -2.48
CA PHE A 100 -17.75 -9.27 -1.55
C PHE A 100 -19.01 -9.92 -2.12
N SER A 101 -19.21 -9.93 -3.45
CA SER A 101 -20.42 -10.50 -4.06
C SER A 101 -20.60 -11.99 -3.73
N ASN A 102 -19.48 -12.68 -3.51
CA ASN A 102 -19.42 -14.05 -3.02
C ASN A 102 -19.41 -14.16 -1.50
N LEU A 103 -19.36 -13.05 -0.75
CA LEU A 103 -19.27 -12.92 0.71
C LEU A 103 -20.55 -12.29 1.27
N ASN A 104 -21.33 -13.01 2.06
CA ASN A 104 -22.51 -12.41 2.69
C ASN A 104 -22.10 -11.46 3.82
N ILE A 105 -21.71 -10.23 3.46
CA ILE A 105 -21.19 -9.19 4.37
C ILE A 105 -22.19 -8.75 5.43
N THR A 106 -23.48 -9.04 5.24
CA THR A 106 -24.53 -8.71 6.19
C THR A 106 -24.46 -9.52 7.48
N HIS A 107 -23.71 -10.65 7.49
CA HIS A 107 -23.61 -11.55 8.64
C HIS A 107 -22.15 -11.83 9.01
N VAL A 108 -21.49 -10.86 9.67
CA VAL A 108 -20.19 -11.09 10.32
C VAL A 108 -20.36 -12.11 11.44
N GLN A 109 -19.63 -13.21 11.36
CA GLN A 109 -19.67 -14.29 12.36
C GLN A 109 -18.65 -14.06 13.48
N SER A 110 -17.43 -13.67 13.13
CA SER A 110 -16.39 -13.38 14.13
C SER A 110 -15.45 -12.29 13.66
N ILE A 111 -14.97 -11.49 14.63
CA ILE A 111 -13.90 -10.50 14.45
C ILE A 111 -12.85 -10.81 15.51
N GLN A 112 -11.68 -11.27 15.07
CA GLN A 112 -10.54 -11.61 15.91
C GLN A 112 -9.42 -10.59 15.70
N ASP A 113 -8.84 -10.10 16.80
CA ASP A 113 -7.67 -9.23 16.76
C ASP A 113 -6.41 -10.09 16.58
N TYR A 114 -5.74 -9.93 15.45
CA TYR A 114 -4.51 -10.67 15.12
C TYR A 114 -3.26 -9.93 15.60
N GLY A 115 -3.43 -8.76 16.21
CA GLY A 115 -2.35 -7.93 16.73
C GLY A 115 -1.82 -6.94 15.71
N LYS A 116 -0.57 -6.53 15.90
CA LYS A 116 0.08 -5.46 15.15
C LYS A 116 1.07 -6.04 14.15
N ASP A 117 0.97 -5.62 12.89
CA ASP A 117 1.95 -5.95 11.86
C ASP A 117 3.31 -5.34 12.26
N PRO A 118 4.36 -6.17 12.43
CA PRO A 118 5.68 -5.69 12.85
C PRO A 118 6.36 -4.80 11.80
N LYS A 119 5.99 -4.88 10.52
CA LYS A 119 6.64 -4.12 9.44
C LYS A 119 6.19 -2.68 9.39
N ASN A 120 4.89 -2.45 9.58
CA ASN A 120 4.29 -1.15 9.29
C ASN A 120 3.44 -0.61 10.45
N GLY A 121 3.22 -1.42 11.49
CA GLY A 121 2.45 -1.05 12.67
C GLY A 121 0.94 -1.05 12.50
N ASP A 122 0.41 -1.63 11.42
CA ASP A 122 -1.03 -1.78 11.21
C ASP A 122 -1.63 -2.75 12.22
N ARG A 123 -2.85 -2.47 12.66
CA ARG A 123 -3.61 -3.44 13.45
C ARG A 123 -4.39 -4.34 12.51
N LEU A 124 -4.20 -5.64 12.65
CA LEU A 124 -4.75 -6.65 11.77
C LEU A 124 -5.94 -7.33 12.45
N PHE A 125 -7.04 -7.44 11.71
CA PHE A 125 -8.23 -8.13 12.18
C PHE A 125 -8.62 -9.22 11.20
N LEU A 126 -8.87 -10.41 11.73
CA LEU A 126 -9.41 -11.52 10.98
C LEU A 126 -10.93 -11.52 11.11
N VAL A 127 -11.62 -11.42 9.98
CA VAL A 127 -13.09 -11.39 9.93
C VAL A 127 -13.58 -12.61 9.17
N THR A 128 -14.48 -13.36 9.80
CA THR A 128 -15.19 -14.48 9.19
C THR A 128 -16.65 -14.11 9.00
N PHE A 129 -17.23 -14.55 7.89
CA PHE A 129 -18.63 -14.31 7.54
C PHE A 129 -19.40 -15.63 7.62
N SER A 130 -20.67 -15.55 8.01
CA SER A 130 -21.54 -16.72 8.15
C SER A 130 -21.63 -17.47 6.82
N GLU A 131 -21.66 -18.79 6.90
CA GLU A 131 -21.85 -19.71 5.75
C GLU A 131 -20.70 -19.77 4.73
N GLN A 132 -19.49 -19.26 5.07
CA GLN A 132 -18.39 -19.19 4.11
C GLN A 132 -17.06 -19.75 4.60
N THR A 133 -16.34 -20.37 3.67
CA THR A 133 -14.93 -20.80 3.83
C THR A 133 -13.93 -19.66 3.68
N ASN A 134 -14.40 -18.47 3.31
CA ASN A 134 -13.54 -17.33 3.06
C ASN A 134 -13.31 -16.54 4.35
N VAL A 135 -12.07 -16.13 4.54
CA VAL A 135 -11.62 -15.29 5.65
C VAL A 135 -11.10 -13.99 5.07
N VAL A 136 -11.43 -12.87 5.72
CA VAL A 136 -10.97 -11.56 5.26
C VAL A 136 -10.11 -10.94 6.33
N VAL A 137 -8.88 -10.59 5.97
CA VAL A 137 -7.98 -9.86 6.85
C VAL A 137 -8.16 -8.38 6.56
N PHE A 138 -8.47 -7.58 7.57
CA PHE A 138 -8.52 -6.12 7.49
C PHE A 138 -7.31 -5.52 8.17
N ARG A 139 -6.79 -4.42 7.61
CA ARG A 139 -5.71 -3.64 8.21
C ARG A 139 -6.22 -2.25 8.60
N LEU A 140 -5.92 -1.83 9.81
CA LEU A 140 -6.33 -0.54 10.36
C LEU A 140 -5.12 0.26 10.82
N ARG A 141 -5.20 1.58 10.65
CA ARG A 141 -4.19 2.53 11.12
C ARG A 141 -4.82 3.85 11.54
N GLN A 142 -4.19 4.52 12.48
CA GLN A 142 -4.48 5.92 12.78
C GLN A 142 -3.73 6.82 11.77
N LEU A 143 -4.48 7.47 10.89
CA LEU A 143 -3.91 8.26 9.79
C LEU A 143 -3.58 9.71 10.15
N LEU A 144 -4.18 10.23 11.23
CA LEU A 144 -4.02 11.63 11.68
C LEU A 144 -3.02 11.79 12.84
N GLY A 145 -2.32 10.73 13.21
CA GLY A 145 -1.41 10.68 14.36
C GLY A 145 -1.49 9.33 15.07
N THR A 146 -0.73 9.14 16.15
CA THR A 146 -0.58 7.85 16.85
C THR A 146 -1.04 7.89 18.32
N GLU A 147 -1.94 8.82 18.65
CA GLU A 147 -2.41 9.04 20.02
C GLU A 147 -3.73 8.28 20.29
N PRO A 148 -4.07 7.95 21.54
CA PRO A 148 -5.32 7.26 21.88
C PRO A 148 -6.60 8.00 21.46
N THR A 149 -6.49 9.32 21.26
CA THR A 149 -7.58 10.19 20.82
C THR A 149 -7.73 10.22 19.30
N LYS A 150 -6.79 9.66 18.53
CA LYS A 150 -6.86 9.66 17.06
C LYS A 150 -7.74 8.52 16.58
N ILE A 151 -8.56 8.83 15.58
CA ILE A 151 -9.41 7.84 14.95
C ILE A 151 -8.58 6.76 14.25
N TRP A 152 -9.10 5.53 14.27
CA TRP A 152 -8.65 4.44 13.41
C TRP A 152 -9.37 4.50 12.07
N SER A 153 -8.68 4.08 11.02
CA SER A 153 -9.21 4.02 9.65
C SER A 153 -8.82 2.69 9.01
N VAL A 154 -9.73 2.11 8.21
CA VAL A 154 -9.50 0.83 7.52
C VAL A 154 -8.69 1.09 6.25
N LEU A 155 -7.41 0.71 6.23
CA LEU A 155 -6.52 0.98 5.09
C LEU A 155 -6.68 0.01 3.92
N GLY A 156 -7.32 -1.13 4.17
CA GLY A 156 -7.40 -2.18 3.18
C GLY A 156 -7.83 -3.52 3.76
N TYR A 157 -7.99 -4.45 2.84
CA TYR A 157 -8.38 -5.82 3.15
C TYR A 157 -7.76 -6.82 2.19
N LEU A 158 -7.72 -8.07 2.61
CA LEU A 158 -7.24 -9.21 1.85
C LEU A 158 -8.24 -10.35 2.02
N ILE A 159 -8.81 -10.84 0.92
CA ILE A 159 -9.72 -11.99 0.92
C ILE A 159 -8.89 -13.25 0.69
N THR A 160 -9.00 -14.22 1.59
CA THR A 160 -8.35 -15.54 1.46
C THR A 160 -9.39 -16.66 1.60
N SER A 161 -9.25 -17.71 0.80
CA SER A 161 -10.12 -18.89 0.86
C SER A 161 -9.45 -19.99 1.68
N SER A 162 -10.15 -20.53 2.70
CA SER A 162 -9.65 -21.64 3.51
C SER A 162 -9.46 -22.94 2.71
N SER A 163 -10.05 -23.05 1.52
CA SER A 163 -9.96 -24.22 0.63
C SER A 163 -8.76 -24.23 -0.34
N SER A 164 -7.86 -23.25 -0.25
CA SER A 164 -6.69 -23.17 -1.14
C SER A 164 -5.56 -24.12 -0.73
N SER A 165 -5.82 -25.43 -0.80
CA SER A 165 -4.74 -26.34 -1.19
C SER A 165 -4.28 -25.90 -2.59
N ARG A 166 -3.04 -25.39 -2.67
CA ARG A 166 -2.38 -24.95 -3.91
C ARG A 166 -2.82 -23.59 -4.47
N ALA A 167 -2.86 -22.58 -3.63
CA ALA A 167 -2.35 -21.28 -4.06
C ALA A 167 -0.86 -21.22 -3.70
N SER A 168 0.02 -21.40 -4.68
CA SER A 168 1.46 -21.13 -4.50
C SER A 168 1.68 -19.62 -4.41
N TYR A 169 1.19 -19.02 -3.33
CA TYR A 169 1.72 -17.76 -2.85
C TYR A 169 2.79 -18.13 -1.83
N SER A 170 4.02 -17.72 -2.10
CA SER A 170 5.10 -17.69 -1.13
C SER A 170 4.71 -16.73 -0.01
N THR A 171 3.84 -17.17 0.90
CA THR A 171 3.81 -16.67 2.28
C THR A 171 5.09 -17.17 2.93
N SER A 172 6.21 -16.49 2.65
CA SER A 172 7.35 -16.50 3.56
C SER A 172 6.96 -15.67 4.79
N TRP A 173 5.96 -16.13 5.53
CA TRP A 173 5.92 -15.93 6.96
C TRP A 173 6.95 -16.91 7.49
N GLN A 174 8.19 -16.44 7.56
CA GLN A 174 9.21 -17.11 8.33
C GLN A 174 8.83 -16.83 9.79
N GLU A 175 8.08 -17.76 10.36
CA GLU A 175 7.98 -17.93 11.80
C GLU A 175 9.42 -18.11 12.29
N SER A 176 10.01 -17.01 12.72
CA SER A 176 11.25 -17.06 13.49
C SER A 176 10.85 -17.64 14.82
N ASP A 177 10.85 -18.97 14.92
CA ASP A 177 10.88 -19.72 16.17
C ASP A 177 12.07 -19.19 16.98
N GLY A 178 11.83 -18.16 17.78
CA GLY A 178 12.69 -17.83 18.89
C GLY A 178 12.70 -19.05 19.82
N PRO A 179 13.84 -19.41 20.42
CA PRO A 179 13.94 -20.66 21.17
C PRO A 179 12.94 -20.63 22.32
N PHE A 180 11.96 -21.52 22.25
CA PHE A 180 11.15 -21.92 23.40
C PHE A 180 12.13 -22.42 24.47
N ILE A 181 12.33 -21.62 25.53
CA ILE A 181 12.86 -22.16 26.78
C ILE A 181 11.76 -23.07 27.33
N SER A 182 11.86 -24.34 26.96
CA SER A 182 11.24 -25.44 27.64
C SER A 182 12.17 -25.80 28.80
N GLY A 183 11.69 -25.62 30.03
CA GLY A 183 12.47 -26.05 31.19
C GLY A 183 11.93 -25.54 32.51
N LEU A 184 11.13 -26.41 33.14
CA LEU A 184 10.93 -26.59 34.59
C LEU A 184 10.21 -25.48 35.37
#